data_AF-A0A929EUF6-F1
#
_entry.id   AF-A0A929EUF6-F1
#
_cell.length_a   1.000
_cell.length_b   1.000
_cell.length_c   1.000
_cell.angle_alpha   90.00
_cell.angle_beta   90.00
_cell.angle_gamma   90.00
#
_symmetry.space_group_name_H-M   'P 1'
#
loop_
_entity.id
_entity.type
_entity.pdbx_description
1 polymer ?
#
loop_
_entity_poly.entity_id
_entity_poly.type
_entity_poly.pdbx_seq_one_letter_code
_entity_poly.pdbx_strand_id
1 'polypeptide(L)'
;LSLSDCYAEDDIYRVVSERLATKGISKLYLCGKRGRIELSRLDRDASLANELFDDLQRGDVVKVEGLTQKGAGWRIGKEARVVAALADKV
;
A
#
# COMPACT_ATOMS: atom_id res chain seq x y z
N LEU A 1 -0.82 19.46 -10.69
CA LEU A 1 -1.72 18.43 -10.13
C LEU A 1 -1.73 18.64 -8.63
N SER A 2 -2.88 19.00 -8.04
CA SER A 2 -2.96 19.19 -6.59
C SER A 2 -2.84 17.83 -5.89
N LEU A 3 -2.22 17.77 -4.70
CA LEU A 3 -2.21 16.54 -3.88
C LEU A 3 -3.63 15.99 -3.66
N SER A 4 -4.63 16.87 -3.64
CA SER A 4 -6.05 16.52 -3.53
C SER A 4 -6.59 15.72 -4.72
N ASP A 5 -6.08 15.95 -5.93
CA ASP A 5 -6.54 15.26 -7.14
C ASP A 5 -6.04 13.81 -7.19
N CYS A 6 -4.87 13.53 -6.60
CA CYS A 6 -4.29 12.19 -6.58
C CYS A 6 -5.06 11.24 -5.65
N TYR A 7 -5.76 11.73 -4.63
CA TYR A 7 -6.63 10.89 -3.78
C TYR A 7 -8.05 10.70 -4.36
N ALA A 8 -8.33 11.18 -5.56
CA ALA A 8 -9.63 10.99 -6.20
C ALA A 8 -9.85 9.52 -6.65
N GLU A 9 -8.76 8.84 -6.99
CA GLU A 9 -8.75 7.42 -7.35
C GLU A 9 -8.86 6.54 -6.09
N ASP A 10 -9.68 5.48 -6.16
CA ASP A 10 -9.93 4.58 -5.02
C ASP A 10 -8.69 3.74 -4.65
N ASP A 11 -7.73 3.62 -5.58
CA ASP A 11 -6.54 2.78 -5.46
C ASP A 11 -5.28 3.56 -5.04
N ILE A 12 -5.37 4.88 -4.85
CA ILE A 12 -4.25 5.72 -4.41
C ILE A 12 -4.31 5.95 -2.91
N TYR A 13 -3.17 5.71 -2.25
CA TYR A 13 -3.04 5.80 -0.81
C TYR A 13 -1.71 6.43 -0.40
N ARG A 14 -1.72 7.13 0.73
CA ARG A 14 -0.52 7.58 1.43
C ARG A 14 -0.17 6.63 2.55
N VAL A 15 1.11 6.29 2.66
CA VAL A 15 1.66 5.52 3.77
C VAL A 15 1.73 6.42 5.01
N VAL A 16 1.05 6.02 6.09
CA VAL A 16 0.96 6.81 7.33
C VAL A 16 1.65 6.16 8.54
N SER A 17 2.20 4.96 8.37
CA SER A 17 2.98 4.26 9.40
C SER A 17 4.29 3.73 8.85
N GLU A 18 5.21 3.39 9.76
CA GLU A 18 6.33 2.51 9.45
C GLU A 18 5.84 1.09 9.12
N ARG A 19 6.65 0.33 8.39
CA ARG A 19 6.38 -1.07 8.07
C ARG A 19 6.51 -1.93 9.34
N LEU A 20 5.42 -2.61 9.68
CA LEU A 20 5.36 -3.55 10.79
C LEU A 20 5.57 -4.97 10.24
N ALA A 21 6.80 -5.47 10.31
CA ALA A 21 7.13 -6.85 9.95
C ALA A 21 7.05 -7.76 11.17
N THR A 22 6.35 -8.87 11.04
CA THR A 22 6.32 -9.99 12.00
C THR A 22 6.58 -11.29 11.23
N LYS A 23 6.72 -12.42 11.93
CA LYS A 23 7.13 -13.69 11.30
C LYS A 23 6.17 -14.09 10.17
N GLY A 24 6.61 -13.97 8.92
CA GLY A 24 5.87 -14.37 7.73
C GLY A 24 4.89 -13.32 7.18
N ILE A 25 4.70 -12.18 7.84
CA ILE A 25 3.72 -11.16 7.44
C ILE A 25 4.23 -9.73 7.71
N SER A 26 4.08 -8.88 6.71
CA SER A 26 4.35 -7.45 6.79
C SER A 26 3.06 -6.65 6.70
N LYS A 27 2.97 -5.57 7.48
CA LYS A 27 1.79 -4.69 7.56
C LYS A 27 2.18 -3.22 7.44
N LEU A 28 1.28 -2.44 6.85
CA LEU A 28 1.33 -0.98 6.77
C LEU A 28 -0.05 -0.39 7.02
N TYR A 29 -0.10 0.81 7.59
CA TYR A 29 -1.31 1.62 7.60
C TYR A 29 -1.24 2.66 6.50
N LEU A 30 -2.29 2.68 5.69
CA LEU A 30 -2.42 3.60 4.57
C LEU A 30 -3.66 4.48 4.75
N CYS A 31 -3.64 5.69 4.19
CA CYS A 31 -4.79 6.59 4.15
C CYS A 31 -5.07 6.99 2.70
N GLY A 32 -6.31 6.82 2.26
CA GLY A 32 -6.74 7.23 0.92
C GLY A 32 -8.22 7.62 0.95
N LYS A 33 -8.87 7.56 -0.20
CA LYS A 33 -10.30 7.87 -0.34
C LYS A 33 -11.20 7.06 0.60
N ARG A 34 -10.83 5.80 0.84
CA ARG A 34 -11.55 4.87 1.74
C ARG A 34 -11.29 5.13 3.23
N GLY A 35 -10.56 6.19 3.56
CA GLY A 35 -10.05 6.45 4.90
C GLY A 35 -8.80 5.64 5.23
N ARG A 36 -8.58 5.40 6.53
CA ARG A 36 -7.42 4.66 7.02
C ARG A 36 -7.65 3.15 6.91
N ILE A 37 -6.79 2.46 6.19
CA ILE A 37 -6.83 1.00 6.02
C ILE A 37 -5.58 0.33 6.58
N GLU A 38 -5.72 -0.89 7.08
CA GLU A 38 -4.60 -1.80 7.32
C GLU A 38 -4.33 -2.59 6.03
N LEU A 39 -3.10 -2.54 5.53
CA LEU A 39 -2.63 -3.32 4.39
C LEU A 39 -1.62 -4.37 4.84
N SER A 40 -1.78 -5.61 4.40
CA SER A 40 -0.90 -6.71 4.77
C SER A 40 -0.44 -7.54 3.59
N ARG A 41 0.77 -8.11 3.66
CA ARG A 41 1.32 -9.07 2.69
C ARG A 41 1.99 -10.21 3.44
N LEU A 42 1.77 -11.47 3.02
CA LEU A 42 2.57 -12.60 3.53
C LEU A 42 3.83 -12.71 2.68
N ASP A 43 4.92 -13.20 3.26
CA ASP A 43 6.19 -13.35 2.55
C ASP A 43 6.05 -14.26 1.32
N ARG A 44 5.20 -15.30 1.39
CA ARG A 44 4.91 -16.20 0.26
C ARG A 44 4.14 -15.56 -0.91
N ASP A 45 3.51 -14.40 -0.67
CA ASP A 45 2.74 -13.66 -1.68
C ASP A 45 3.57 -12.53 -2.29
N ALA A 46 4.87 -12.42 -1.94
CA ALA A 46 5.80 -11.51 -2.59
C ALA A 46 5.96 -11.87 -4.07
N SER A 47 5.95 -10.85 -4.93
CA SER A 47 6.16 -10.98 -6.37
C SER A 47 6.80 -9.71 -6.92
N LEU A 48 7.32 -9.77 -8.15
CA LEU A 48 7.87 -8.60 -8.85
C LEU A 48 6.82 -7.48 -9.01
N ALA A 49 5.52 -7.83 -9.13
CA ALA A 49 4.46 -6.83 -9.26
C ALA A 49 4.24 -6.01 -7.98
N ASN A 50 4.66 -6.52 -6.82
CA ASN A 50 4.47 -5.89 -5.51
C ASN A 50 5.77 -5.69 -4.73
N GLU A 51 6.94 -5.76 -5.39
CA GLU A 51 8.25 -5.61 -4.74
C GLU A 51 8.38 -4.26 -4.02
N LEU A 52 7.81 -3.21 -4.61
CA LEU A 52 7.83 -1.85 -4.04
C LEU A 52 7.23 -1.80 -2.63
N PHE A 53 6.34 -2.74 -2.26
CA PHE A 53 5.79 -2.83 -0.91
C PHE A 53 6.86 -2.94 0.17
N ASP A 54 8.01 -3.54 -0.14
CA ASP A 54 9.10 -3.73 0.80
C ASP A 54 9.86 -2.44 1.13
N ASP A 55 9.84 -1.49 0.19
CA ASP A 55 10.57 -0.24 0.27
C ASP A 55 9.70 0.94 0.72
N LEU A 56 8.39 0.70 0.93
CA LEU A 56 7.46 1.75 1.35
C LEU A 56 7.79 2.29 2.73
N GLN A 57 7.84 3.61 2.80
CA GLN A 57 8.11 4.39 4.00
C GLN A 57 6.96 5.34 4.30
N ARG A 58 6.89 5.78 5.55
CA ARG A 58 5.90 6.78 5.95
C ARG A 58 6.08 8.06 5.14
N GLY A 59 5.01 8.49 4.49
CA GLY A 59 4.98 9.68 3.64
C GLY A 59 4.78 9.36 2.16
N ASP A 60 5.18 8.16 1.71
CA ASP A 60 5.06 7.72 0.32
C ASP A 60 3.61 7.70 -0.14
N VAL A 61 3.39 7.99 -1.42
CA VAL A 61 2.08 7.89 -2.06
C VAL A 61 2.15 6.81 -3.13
N VAL A 62 1.29 5.82 -3.01
CA VAL A 62 1.31 4.59 -3.80
C VAL A 62 -0.04 4.31 -4.41
N LYS A 63 -0.04 3.70 -5.59
CA LYS A 63 -1.22 3.04 -6.14
C LYS A 63 -1.12 1.54 -5.87
N VAL A 64 -2.20 0.96 -5.35
CA VAL A 64 -2.27 -0.46 -5.03
C VAL A 64 -3.49 -1.10 -5.67
N GLU A 65 -3.27 -2.04 -6.58
CA GLU A 65 -4.30 -2.69 -7.37
C GLU A 65 -4.42 -4.17 -7.03
N GLY A 66 -5.62 -4.75 -7.16
CA GLY A 66 -5.84 -6.18 -6.90
C GLY A 66 -5.88 -6.56 -5.42
N LEU A 67 -6.24 -5.62 -4.54
CA LEU A 67 -6.37 -5.89 -3.11
C LEU A 67 -7.54 -6.82 -2.81
N THR A 68 -7.31 -7.78 -1.92
CA THR A 68 -8.36 -8.65 -1.40
C THR A 68 -8.71 -8.25 0.03
N GLN A 69 -9.99 -8.11 0.34
CA GLN A 69 -10.43 -7.83 1.70
C GLN A 69 -10.28 -9.08 2.58
N LYS A 70 -9.70 -8.93 3.78
CA LYS A 70 -9.52 -10.02 4.74
C LYS A 70 -9.80 -9.53 6.14
N GLY A 71 -10.99 -9.84 6.65
CA GLY A 71 -11.48 -9.30 7.93
C GLY A 71 -11.65 -7.78 7.83
N ALA A 72 -11.08 -7.04 8.79
CA ALA A 72 -11.10 -5.58 8.83
C ALA A 72 -10.01 -4.90 7.97
N GLY A 73 -9.09 -5.67 7.39
CA GLY A 73 -7.96 -5.16 6.63
C GLY A 73 -7.97 -5.61 5.16
N TRP A 74 -6.97 -5.12 4.43
CA TRP A 74 -6.71 -5.45 3.04
C TRP A 74 -5.43 -6.27 2.92
N ARG A 75 -5.38 -7.04 1.84
CA ARG A 75 -4.31 -7.98 1.61
C ARG A 75 -3.78 -7.89 0.18
N ILE A 76 -2.47 -7.77 0.07
CA ILE A 76 -1.71 -7.93 -1.17
C ILE A 76 -1.56 -9.43 -1.42
N GLY A 77 -2.15 -9.90 -2.51
CA GLY A 77 -1.90 -11.23 -3.05
C GLY A 77 -0.75 -11.22 -4.06
N LYS A 78 -0.39 -12.40 -4.58
CA LYS A 78 0.73 -12.55 -5.53
C LYS A 78 0.55 -11.76 -6.83
N GLU A 79 -0.70 -11.60 -7.27
CA GLU A 79 -1.07 -10.88 -8.49
C GLU A 79 -1.36 -9.39 -8.25
N ALA A 80 -1.38 -8.95 -6.99
CA ALA A 80 -1.59 -7.54 -6.67
C ALA A 80 -0.38 -6.71 -7.10
N ARG A 81 -0.64 -5.47 -7.51
CA ARG A 81 0.37 -4.55 -8.04
C ARG A 81 0.55 -3.37 -7.11
N VAL A 82 1.80 -2.97 -6.87
CA VAL A 82 2.16 -1.79 -6.07
C VAL A 82 3.08 -0.91 -6.90
N VAL A 83 2.69 0.34 -7.12
CA VAL A 83 3.49 1.33 -7.86
C VAL A 83 3.49 2.68 -7.15
N ALA A 84 4.56 3.45 -7.30
CA ALA A 84 4.61 4.81 -6.78
C ALA A 84 3.65 5.70 -7.56
N ALA A 85 2.79 6.45 -6.87
CA ALA A 85 1.83 7.37 -7.49
C ALA A 85 2.39 8.80 -7.57
N LEU A 86 3.28 9.18 -6.65
CA LEU A 86 4.01 10.45 -6.69
C LEU A 86 5.46 10.21 -6.29
N ALA A 87 6.38 10.57 -7.18
CA ALA A 87 7.82 10.51 -6.95
C ALA A 87 8.34 11.90 -6.55
N ASP A 88 7.79 12.47 -5.48
CA ASP A 88 8.34 13.69 -4.88
C ASP A 88 8.75 13.38 -3.45
N LYS A 89 9.99 12.89 -3.31
CA LYS A 89 10.73 12.96 -2.06
C LYS A 89 10.99 14.45 -1.79
N VAL A 90 10.15 15.06 -0.96
CA VAL A 90 10.42 16.37 -0.34
C VAL A 90 11.57 16.23 0.64
#